data_AF-A0A3A6U7J6-F1
#
_entry.id   AF-A0A3A6U7J6-F1
#
_cell.length_a   1.000
_cell.length_b   1.000
_cell.length_c   1.000
_cell.angle_alpha   90.00
_cell.angle_beta   90.00
_cell.angle_gamma   90.00
#
_symmetry.space_group_name_H-M   'P 1'
#
loop_
_entity.id
_entity.type
_entity.pdbx_description
1 polymer ?
#
loop_
_entity_poly.entity_id
_entity_poly.type
_entity_poly.pdbx_seq_one_letter_code
_entity_poly.pdbx_strand_id
1 'polypeptide(L)' 'MRQDLRWTNVSRRQISCKLYANGIPASKNLVSRLLRQQGFHRRKAQKTKTMKQHVDRNAQFEKLAQLKQDYLDKGNPS' A
#
# COMPACT_ATOMS: atom_id res chain seq x y z
N MET A 1 21.16 -11.00 -5.59
CA MET A 1 20.71 -9.87 -4.75
C MET A 1 20.89 -8.57 -5.53
N ARG A 2 19.87 -7.71 -5.67
CA ARG A 2 20.08 -6.37 -6.26
C ARG A 2 20.73 -5.48 -5.19
N GLN A 3 22.06 -5.38 -5.23
CA GLN A 3 22.88 -4.70 -4.22
C GLN A 3 22.63 -3.17 -4.19
N ASP A 4 22.01 -2.58 -5.22
CA ASP A 4 21.87 -1.11 -5.35
C ASP A 4 20.44 -0.57 -5.27
N LEU A 5 19.48 -1.33 -4.72
CA LEU A 5 18.10 -0.86 -4.65
C LEU A 5 17.88 0.13 -3.49
N ARG A 6 18.08 1.43 -3.77
CA ARG A 6 17.81 2.49 -2.79
C ARG A 6 16.33 2.87 -2.79
N TRP A 7 15.73 2.92 -1.60
CA TRP A 7 14.32 3.29 -1.41
C TRP A 7 14.21 4.46 -0.44
N THR A 8 13.21 5.32 -0.66
CA THR A 8 12.89 6.45 0.23
C THR A 8 11.46 6.31 0.76
N ASN A 9 11.27 6.66 2.03
CA ASN A 9 9.94 6.71 2.68
C ASN A 9 9.22 8.06 2.46
N VAL A 10 9.88 9.02 1.81
CA VAL A 10 9.33 10.35 1.54
C VAL A 10 8.87 10.45 0.09
N SER A 11 7.71 11.06 -0.11
CA SER A 11 7.20 11.33 -1.45
C SER A 11 8.04 12.40 -2.17
N ARG A 12 8.04 12.36 -3.50
CA ARG A 12 8.70 13.37 -4.35
C ARG A 12 8.20 14.81 -4.06
N ARG A 13 6.93 14.95 -3.64
CA ARG A 13 6.38 16.25 -3.21
C ARG A 13 6.99 16.70 -1.88
N GLN A 14 7.09 15.82 -0.89
CA GLN A 14 7.72 16.15 0.40
C GLN A 14 9.19 16.53 0.22
N ILE A 15 9.93 15.83 -0.65
CA ILE A 15 11.32 16.19 -0.97
C ILE A 15 11.38 17.56 -1.63
N SER A 16 10.51 17.85 -2.60
CA SER A 16 10.41 19.16 -3.23
C SER A 16 10.10 20.26 -2.20
N CYS A 17 9.09 20.08 -1.33
CA CYS A 17 8.78 21.03 -0.27
C CYS A 17 9.96 21.27 0.69
N LYS A 18 10.68 20.21 1.08
CA LYS A 18 11.87 20.35 1.92
C LYS A 18 12.97 21.13 1.21
N LEU A 19 13.22 20.87 -0.07
CA LEU A 19 14.20 21.61 -0.86
C LEU A 19 13.80 23.10 -0.97
N TYR A 20 12.52 23.38 -1.22
CA TYR A 20 11.99 24.74 -1.19
C TYR A 20 12.17 25.43 0.16
N ALA A 21 11.94 24.72 1.27
CA ALA A 21 12.17 25.25 2.61
C ALA A 21 13.66 25.55 2.90
N ASN A 22 14.57 24.89 2.19
CA ASN A 22 16.01 25.16 2.23
C ASN A 22 16.45 26.21 1.18
N GLY A 23 15.51 26.92 0.55
CA GLY A 23 15.80 27.95 -0.45
C GLY A 23 16.15 27.40 -1.84
N ILE A 24 16.01 26.10 -2.09
CA ILE A 24 16.32 25.47 -3.37
C ILE A 24 14.99 25.26 -4.13
N PRO A 25 14.72 26.02 -5.21
CA PRO A 25 13.51 25.85 -6.00
C PRO A 25 13.60 24.58 -6.86
N ALA A 26 13.32 23.43 -6.24
CA ALA A 26 13.34 22.13 -6.91
C ALA A 26 11.91 21.64 -7.17
N SER A 27 11.52 21.61 -8.44
CA SER A 27 10.23 21.05 -8.84
C SER A 27 10.17 19.54 -8.58
N LYS A 28 8.95 19.02 -8.39
CA LYS A 28 8.69 17.57 -8.28
C LYS A 28 9.31 16.77 -9.43
N ASN A 29 9.34 17.34 -10.64
CA ASN A 29 9.90 16.70 -11.83
C ASN A 29 11.42 16.61 -11.76
N LEU A 30 12.09 17.68 -11.32
CA LEU A 30 13.53 17.68 -11.09
C LEU A 30 13.93 16.64 -10.04
N VAL A 31 13.23 16.63 -8.90
CA VAL A 31 13.41 15.61 -7.85
C VAL A 31 13.22 14.20 -8.40
N SER A 32 12.20 13.99 -9.25
CA SER A 32 11.95 12.69 -9.87
C SER A 32 13.08 12.25 -10.81
N ARG A 33 13.73 13.17 -11.51
CA ARG A 33 14.87 12.89 -12.39
C ARG A 33 16.12 12.54 -11.59
N LEU A 34 16.43 13.34 -10.55
CA LEU A 34 17.58 13.12 -9.66
C LEU A 34 17.49 11.77 -8.95
N LEU A 35 16.32 11.43 -8.41
CA LEU A 35 16.10 10.13 -7.77
C LEU A 35 16.35 8.96 -8.74
N ARG A 36 15.90 9.08 -10.00
CA ARG A 36 16.14 8.04 -11.01
C ARG A 36 17.62 7.88 -11.36
N GLN A 37 18.35 9.00 -11.52
CA GLN A 37 19.79 8.98 -11.79
C GLN A 37 20.58 8.31 -10.66
N GLN A 38 20.14 8.51 -9.42
CA GLN A 38 20.75 7.93 -8.23
C GLN A 38 20.28 6.50 -7.92
N GLY A 39 19.54 5.85 -8.83
CA GLY A 39 19.08 4.47 -8.66
C GLY A 39 17.96 4.30 -7.61
N PHE A 40 17.23 5.37 -7.27
CA PHE A 40 16.10 5.26 -6.35
C PHE A 40 14.85 4.75 -7.06
N HIS A 41 14.24 3.73 -6.48
CA HIS A 41 13.02 3.13 -6.99
C HIS A 41 11.84 3.33 -6.03
N ARG A 42 10.64 3.39 -6.61
CA ARG A 42 9.41 3.43 -5.81
C ARG A 42 9.21 2.08 -5.14
N ARG A 43 9.10 2.07 -3.82
CA ARG A 43 8.64 0.87 -3.10
C ARG A 43 7.22 0.56 -3.55
N LYS A 44 7.02 -0.58 -4.23
CA LYS A 44 5.68 -1.16 -4.38
C LYS A 44 5.38 -1.89 -3.07
N ALA A 45 4.19 -1.70 -2.50
CA ALA A 45 3.75 -2.51 -1.38
C ALA A 45 3.57 -3.95 -1.88
N GLN A 46 4.55 -4.82 -1.63
CA GLN A 46 4.38 -6.24 -1.85
C GLN A 46 3.57 -6.77 -0.67
N LYS A 47 2.30 -7.09 -0.90
CA LYS A 47 1.47 -7.79 0.09
C LYS A 47 2.10 -9.16 0.33
N THR A 48 2.97 -9.26 1.33
CA THR A 48 3.63 -10.52 1.69
C THR A 48 2.97 -11.04 2.96
N LYS A 49 1.71 -11.44 2.83
CA LYS A 49 1.05 -12.36 3.76
C LYS A 49 0.12 -13.21 2.90
N THR A 50 0.67 -14.26 2.31
CA THR A 50 -0.17 -15.41 1.93
C THR A 50 -0.81 -15.87 3.22
N MET A 51 -2.12 -15.71 3.34
CA MET A 51 -2.88 -16.16 4.51
C MET A 51 -2.56 -17.65 4.68
N LYS A 52 -2.15 -18.09 5.89
CA LYS A 52 -2.03 -19.52 6.20
C LYS A 52 -3.38 -20.18 5.85
N GLN A 53 -3.36 -21.20 5.00
CA GLN A 53 -4.51 -22.05 4.75
C GLN A 53 -4.75 -22.87 6.02
N HIS A 54 -5.70 -22.44 6.85
CA HIS A 54 -6.19 -23.23 7.98
C HIS A 54 -7.42 -23.99 7.51
N VAL A 55 -7.50 -25.29 7.82
CA VAL A 55 -8.57 -26.19 7.37
C VAL A 55 -9.96 -25.67 7.82
N ASP A 56 -10.05 -25.07 9.01
CA ASP A 56 -11.31 -24.49 9.53
C ASP A 56 -11.59 -23.04 9.11
N ARG A 57 -10.89 -22.49 8.12
CA ARG A 57 -11.17 -21.11 7.67
C ARG A 57 -12.62 -20.96 7.20
N ASN A 58 -13.20 -22.00 6.60
CA ASN A 58 -14.51 -21.91 5.97
C ASN A 58 -15.66 -21.88 6.98
N ALA A 59 -15.49 -22.48 8.17
CA ALA A 59 -16.56 -22.60 9.17
C ALA A 59 -17.08 -21.22 9.64
N GLN A 60 -16.20 -20.22 9.78
CA GLN A 60 -16.63 -18.86 10.11
C GLN A 60 -17.36 -18.16 8.94
N PHE A 61 -16.93 -18.41 7.70
CA PHE A 61 -17.60 -17.84 6.52
C PHE A 61 -18.97 -18.48 6.29
N GLU A 62 -19.10 -19.79 6.51
CA GLU A 62 -20.36 -20.52 6.43
C GLU A 62 -21.35 -20.05 7.50
N LYS A 63 -20.89 -19.86 8.75
CA LYS A 63 -21.75 -19.31 9.82
C LYS A 63 -22.22 -17.89 9.51
N LEU A 64 -21.36 -17.05 8.93
CA LEU A 64 -21.74 -15.71 8.47
C LEU A 64 -22.70 -15.76 7.28
N ALA A 65 -22.56 -16.73 6.38
CA ALA A 65 -23.47 -16.92 5.25
C ALA A 65 -24.86 -17.36 5.72
N GLN A 66 -24.92 -18.31 6.66
CA GLN A 66 -26.17 -18.75 7.29
C GLN A 66 -26.87 -17.59 8.01
N LEU A 67 -26.14 -16.83 8.81
CA LEU A 67 -26.70 -15.64 9.48
C LEU A 67 -27.25 -14.64 8.46
N LYS A 68 -26.48 -14.33 7.40
CA LYS A 68 -26.96 -13.43 6.33
C LYS A 68 -28.23 -13.95 5.66
N GLN A 69 -28.31 -15.24 5.38
CA GLN A 69 -29.49 -15.85 4.79
C GLN A 69 -30.69 -15.74 5.74
N ASP A 70 -30.52 -16.05 7.02
CA ASP A 70 -31.56 -15.89 8.04
C ASP A 70 -32.04 -14.43 8.17
N TYR A 71 -31.15 -13.45 8.05
CA TYR A 71 -31.51 -12.03 8.06
C TYR A 71 -32.27 -11.61 6.79
N LEU A 72 -31.89 -12.14 5.62
CA LEU A 72 -32.58 -11.90 4.35
C LEU A 72 -33.97 -12.54 4.31
N ASP A 73 -34.08 -13.79 4.77
CA ASP A 73 -35.34 -14.55 4.82
C ASP A 73 -36.32 -13.97 5.84
N LYS A 74 -35.82 -13.37 6.93
CA LYS A 74 -36.63 -12.65 7.92
C LYS A 74 -37.05 -11.25 7.47
N GLY A 75 -36.70 -10.81 6.26
CA GLY A 75 -37.19 -9.57 5.66
C GLY A 75 -36.86 -8.29 6.42
N ASN A 76 -35.87 -8.32 7.32
CA ASN A 76 -35.43 -7.16 8.09
C ASN A 76 -34.04 -6.71 7.61
N PRO A 77 -33.97 -5.88 6.56
CA PRO A 77 -32.74 -5.15 6.26
C PRO A 77 -32.60 -4.03 7.29
N SER A 78 -31.60 -4.14 8.18
CA SER A 78 -31.08 -3.00 8.93
C SER A 78 -29.58 -2.88 8.78
#